data_AF-A0A3R7M684-F1
#
_entry.id   AF-A0A3R7M684-F1
#
_cell.length_a   1.000
_cell.length_b   1.000
_cell.length_c   1.000
_cell.angle_alpha   90.00
_cell.angle_beta   90.00
_cell.angle_gamma   90.00
#
_symmetry.space_group_name_H-M   'P 1'
#
loop_
_entity.id
_entity.type
_entity.pdbx_description
1 polymer ?
#
loop_
_entity_poly.entity_id
_entity_poly.type
_entity_poly.pdbx_seq_one_letter_code
_entity_poly.pdbx_strand_id
1 'polypeptide(L)'
;MRKGKIRKFNRFHYTNEVACVKRNRQRRKTSKLERTRYRNHNKPADFFLGFSHTSGFPLLLCDSFIYITGKVSTLTTMEDVTCERIMKKIEAVLSQDTLLDEFDIVFSLGEVNRSPVVHVEHKLGLESWCVKHVYAYAYAKIMGSKQTKRREDPAQVLRWTQFCLLIAPEVTTFWNLRKVLLGQGDLSANLELHFTRLILSRKPKCMEVFQHRKWMFKNVIAKVIPQQANGPNGIDPEHHNGNGVVFHSEQIERFLFAELDLCTWAANKHQNNYHSWNHRLWVIQQFATYVGLVDVCRAEYEESHKWISVHVSEHSGLHYLQYLLDSIVSLVNESKVENVSEIVPYVNSVTKLYQRELDFNRDLIEEYEDHEALFCHRRFLLTRLRDLLCSSPQRTCSPPPPALKRSPG
;
A
#
# COMPACT_ATOMS: atom_id res chain seq x y z
N MET A 1 -5.84 38.32 -18.54
CA MET A 1 -7.01 37.54 -18.06
C MET A 1 -7.08 36.20 -18.78
N ARG A 2 -6.53 35.13 -18.18
CA ARG A 2 -6.84 33.74 -18.56
C ARG A 2 -7.11 33.00 -17.25
N LYS A 3 -8.39 32.79 -16.93
CA LYS A 3 -8.83 32.06 -15.74
C LYS A 3 -8.51 30.58 -15.95
N GLY A 4 -7.53 30.06 -15.23
CA GLY A 4 -7.29 28.62 -15.13
C GLY A 4 -8.52 27.95 -14.52
N LYS A 5 -9.13 27.01 -15.24
CA LYS A 5 -10.20 26.16 -14.70
C LYS A 5 -9.58 25.28 -13.61
N ILE A 6 -9.85 25.62 -12.35
CA ILE A 6 -9.66 24.72 -11.22
C ILE A 6 -10.56 23.50 -11.49
N ARG A 7 -9.96 22.37 -11.88
CA ARG A 7 -10.66 21.09 -11.93
C ARG A 7 -10.98 20.71 -10.48
N LYS A 8 -12.24 20.82 -10.09
CA LYS A 8 -12.74 20.18 -8.86
C LYS A 8 -12.53 18.67 -9.04
N PHE A 9 -11.53 18.13 -8.35
CA PHE A 9 -11.37 16.69 -8.22
C PHE A 9 -12.57 16.15 -7.43
N ASN A 10 -13.55 15.59 -8.13
CA ASN A 10 -14.61 14.81 -7.51
C ASN A 10 -14.00 13.48 -7.04
N ARG A 11 -13.48 13.48 -5.81
CA ARG A 11 -13.18 12.25 -5.06
C ARG A 11 -14.52 11.54 -4.85
N PHE A 12 -14.67 10.33 -5.40
CA PHE A 12 -15.78 9.46 -5.02
C PHE A 12 -15.57 9.08 -3.55
N HIS A 13 -16.17 9.85 -2.64
CA HIS A 13 -16.21 9.54 -1.21
C HIS A 13 -17.02 8.25 -1.01
N TYR A 14 -16.33 7.12 -0.82
CA TYR A 14 -16.92 6.00 -0.10
C TYR A 14 -16.91 6.34 1.39
N THR A 15 -17.98 6.98 1.84
CA THR A 15 -18.22 7.32 3.25
C THR A 15 -18.43 6.04 4.06
N ASN A 16 -17.52 5.74 4.99
CA ASN A 16 -17.75 4.80 6.10
C ASN A 16 -16.89 5.17 7.33
N GLU A 17 -16.90 6.44 7.74
CA GLU A 17 -16.10 6.93 8.87
C GLU A 17 -16.75 6.73 10.26
N VAL A 18 -18.03 6.36 10.34
CA VAL A 18 -18.73 6.32 11.65
C VAL A 18 -18.56 4.99 12.40
N ALA A 19 -18.16 3.90 11.72
CA ALA A 19 -18.03 2.57 12.33
C ALA A 19 -16.68 2.33 13.04
N CYS A 20 -15.59 2.97 12.59
CA CYS A 20 -14.24 2.77 13.14
C CYS A 20 -14.10 3.36 14.56
N VAL A 21 -14.66 4.55 14.79
CA VAL A 21 -14.60 5.26 16.09
C VAL A 21 -15.30 4.47 17.20
N LYS A 22 -16.39 3.76 16.90
CA LYS A 22 -17.12 2.93 17.89
C LYS A 22 -16.37 1.64 18.25
N ARG A 23 -15.67 0.98 17.30
CA ARG A 23 -14.89 -0.24 17.59
C ARG A 23 -13.65 0.04 18.44
N ASN A 24 -12.99 1.18 18.24
CA ASN A 24 -11.83 1.58 19.04
C ASN A 24 -12.20 1.93 20.49
N ARG A 25 -13.42 2.43 20.75
CA ARG A 25 -13.91 2.69 22.12
C ARG A 25 -14.19 1.40 22.90
N GLN A 26 -14.61 0.33 22.23
CA GLN A 26 -14.88 -0.97 22.84
C GLN A 26 -13.59 -1.72 23.21
N ARG A 27 -12.54 -1.66 22.35
CA ARG A 27 -11.20 -2.24 22.63
C ARG A 27 -10.44 -1.54 23.78
N ARG A 28 -10.75 -0.28 24.08
CA ARG A 28 -10.17 0.47 25.21
C ARG A 28 -10.56 -0.09 26.59
N LYS A 29 -11.66 -0.83 26.70
CA LYS A 29 -12.08 -1.45 27.96
C LYS A 29 -11.40 -2.80 28.23
N THR A 30 -11.06 -3.56 27.18
CA THR A 30 -10.37 -4.85 27.33
C THR A 30 -8.87 -4.70 27.56
N SER A 31 -8.20 -3.71 26.94
CA SER A 31 -6.75 -3.52 27.12
C SER A 31 -6.36 -2.97 28.50
N LYS A 32 -7.28 -2.31 29.22
CA LYS A 32 -7.04 -1.88 30.61
C LYS A 32 -7.04 -3.04 31.61
N LEU A 33 -7.73 -4.15 31.30
CA LEU A 33 -7.71 -5.36 32.13
C LEU A 33 -6.46 -6.22 31.90
N GLU A 34 -5.89 -6.21 30.70
CA GLU A 34 -4.70 -7.02 30.37
C GLU A 34 -3.38 -6.37 30.82
N ARG A 35 -3.32 -5.03 30.90
CA ARG A 35 -2.12 -4.30 31.35
C ARG A 35 -1.76 -4.51 32.82
N THR A 36 -2.64 -5.07 33.65
CA THR A 36 -2.34 -5.42 35.03
C THR A 36 -1.59 -6.76 35.17
N ARG A 37 -1.47 -7.56 34.10
CA ARG A 37 -0.78 -8.88 34.13
C ARG A 37 0.66 -8.88 33.59
N TYR A 38 1.10 -7.86 32.87
CA TYR A 38 2.38 -7.86 32.16
C TYR A 38 3.47 -6.96 32.79
N ARG A 39 3.37 -6.67 34.10
CA ARG A 39 4.36 -5.84 34.81
C ARG A 39 5.58 -6.60 35.34
N ASN A 40 5.72 -7.90 35.06
CA ASN A 40 6.87 -8.70 35.46
C ASN A 40 7.54 -9.33 34.23
N HIS A 41 8.46 -8.61 33.60
CA HIS A 41 9.81 -9.06 33.25
C HIS A 41 10.49 -8.03 32.33
N ASN A 42 11.44 -7.29 32.91
CA ASN A 42 12.40 -6.42 32.21
C ASN A 42 13.72 -7.20 32.03
N LYS A 43 14.33 -7.15 30.84
CA LYS A 43 15.67 -6.59 30.54
C LYS A 43 16.16 -6.88 29.09
N PRO A 44 17.14 -6.11 28.56
CA PRO A 44 17.25 -5.73 27.14
C PRO A 44 18.41 -6.40 26.37
N ALA A 45 18.43 -6.30 25.03
CA ALA A 45 19.65 -6.49 24.22
C ALA A 45 19.59 -5.79 22.84
N ASP A 46 20.42 -4.75 22.73
CA ASP A 46 21.31 -4.28 21.67
C ASP A 46 21.07 -4.51 20.15
N PHE A 47 21.25 -3.37 19.46
CA PHE A 47 21.50 -3.16 18.03
C PHE A 47 22.85 -3.77 17.59
N PHE A 48 22.89 -4.52 16.47
CA PHE A 48 24.07 -4.55 15.58
C PHE A 48 23.71 -4.99 14.14
N LEU A 49 24.42 -4.37 13.19
CA LEU A 49 24.40 -4.55 11.73
C LEU A 49 24.94 -5.91 11.26
N GLY A 50 24.40 -6.43 10.15
CA GLY A 50 25.07 -7.44 9.32
C GLY A 50 24.12 -8.19 8.38
N PHE A 51 24.06 -7.82 7.10
CA PHE A 51 23.49 -8.66 6.05
C PHE A 51 24.60 -9.09 5.08
N SER A 52 24.94 -10.37 5.14
CA SER A 52 25.62 -11.11 4.07
C SER A 52 24.80 -12.35 3.71
N HIS A 53 24.84 -12.71 2.43
CA HIS A 53 24.11 -13.80 1.80
C HIS A 53 24.31 -15.16 2.50
N THR A 54 23.23 -15.94 2.68
CA THR A 54 23.05 -17.29 2.13
C THR A 54 21.70 -17.91 2.57
N SER A 55 21.09 -18.59 1.60
CA SER A 55 20.10 -19.68 1.67
C SER A 55 19.50 -20.11 3.02
N GLY A 56 18.16 -20.22 3.02
CA GLY A 56 17.41 -21.15 3.85
C GLY A 56 16.82 -20.53 5.12
N PHE A 57 15.62 -19.93 5.01
CA PHE A 57 14.82 -19.60 6.18
C PHE A 57 13.66 -20.60 6.34
N PRO A 58 13.43 -21.15 7.55
CA PRO A 58 12.35 -22.08 7.83
C PRO A 58 11.00 -21.36 7.98
N LEU A 59 9.95 -22.03 7.50
CA LEU A 59 8.53 -21.64 7.52
C LEU A 59 7.93 -21.65 8.94
N LEU A 60 8.44 -20.84 9.86
CA LEU A 60 7.89 -20.71 11.21
C LEU A 60 6.79 -19.65 11.26
N LEU A 61 5.71 -19.89 10.52
CA LEU A 61 4.34 -19.38 10.81
C LEU A 61 3.29 -20.28 10.11
N CYS A 62 3.65 -21.55 9.86
CA CYS A 62 2.77 -22.56 9.27
C CYS A 62 2.61 -23.81 10.15
N ASP A 63 3.06 -23.76 11.40
CA ASP A 63 3.16 -24.94 12.29
C ASP A 63 1.83 -25.44 12.86
N SER A 64 0.71 -24.85 12.45
CA SER A 64 -0.63 -25.43 12.68
C SER A 64 -1.34 -25.86 11.40
N PHE A 65 -0.73 -25.66 10.22
CA PHE A 65 -1.38 -25.95 8.94
C PHE A 65 -0.56 -26.78 7.93
N ILE A 66 0.74 -27.01 8.15
CA ILE A 66 1.54 -27.88 7.28
C ILE A 66 2.44 -28.80 8.13
N TYR A 67 1.85 -29.86 8.68
CA TYR A 67 2.54 -31.13 8.91
C TYR A 67 1.96 -32.14 7.90
N ILE A 68 2.34 -32.00 6.62
CA ILE A 68 2.20 -33.08 5.64
C ILE A 68 3.54 -33.24 4.94
N THR A 69 4.53 -33.68 5.71
CA THR A 69 5.68 -34.40 5.17
C THR A 69 5.62 -35.80 5.75
N GLY A 70 5.26 -36.79 4.92
CA GLY A 70 5.68 -38.17 5.13
C GLY A 70 4.76 -39.10 5.93
N LYS A 71 3.43 -38.98 5.85
CA LYS A 71 2.48 -40.09 6.06
C LYS A 71 1.08 -39.69 5.59
N VAL A 72 0.75 -40.02 4.34
CA VAL A 72 -0.64 -40.01 3.85
C VAL A 72 -1.28 -41.30 4.35
N SER A 73 -1.83 -41.27 5.55
CA SER A 73 -2.70 -42.35 6.06
C SER A 73 -4.06 -41.76 6.38
N THR A 74 -5.03 -42.09 5.51
CA THR A 74 -6.49 -42.12 5.74
C THR A 74 -7.14 -40.85 6.30
N LEU A 75 -6.97 -39.72 5.61
CA LEU A 75 -7.98 -38.66 5.60
C LEU A 75 -8.77 -38.83 4.30
N THR A 76 -10.09 -38.98 4.39
CA THR A 76 -10.99 -39.04 3.24
C THR A 76 -10.70 -37.83 2.34
N THR A 77 -10.07 -38.07 1.19
CA THR A 77 -9.77 -37.01 0.23
C THR A 77 -11.08 -36.61 -0.44
N MET A 78 -11.49 -35.36 -0.26
CA MET A 78 -12.64 -34.81 -0.97
C MET A 78 -12.46 -35.03 -2.47
N GLU A 79 -13.52 -35.48 -3.15
CA GLU A 79 -13.46 -35.79 -4.57
C GLU A 79 -13.04 -34.56 -5.40
N ASP A 80 -12.20 -34.79 -6.41
CA ASP A 80 -11.73 -33.78 -7.37
C ASP A 80 -12.90 -32.94 -7.95
N VAL A 81 -14.02 -33.60 -8.25
CA VAL A 81 -15.24 -32.97 -8.78
C VAL A 81 -15.84 -31.97 -7.79
N THR A 82 -15.82 -32.30 -6.50
CA THR A 82 -16.30 -31.39 -5.44
C THR A 82 -15.37 -30.20 -5.28
N CYS A 83 -14.05 -30.41 -5.35
CA CYS A 83 -13.07 -29.32 -5.34
C CYS A 83 -13.32 -28.32 -6.49
N GLU A 84 -13.48 -28.83 -7.71
CA GLU A 84 -13.79 -28.01 -8.89
C GLU A 84 -15.11 -27.27 -8.75
N ARG A 85 -16.16 -27.93 -8.24
CA ARG A 85 -17.47 -27.31 -8.02
C ARG A 85 -17.39 -26.13 -7.04
N ILE A 86 -16.60 -26.26 -5.97
CA ILE A 86 -16.40 -25.18 -4.99
C ILE A 86 -15.68 -24.00 -5.64
N MET A 87 -14.59 -24.25 -6.36
CA MET A 87 -13.84 -23.18 -7.02
C MET A 87 -14.64 -22.48 -8.11
N LYS A 88 -15.44 -23.21 -8.90
CA LYS A 88 -16.37 -22.64 -9.89
C LYS A 88 -17.41 -21.73 -9.25
N LYS A 89 -17.89 -22.06 -8.05
CA LYS A 89 -18.82 -21.18 -7.32
C LYS A 89 -18.16 -19.88 -6.86
N ILE A 90 -16.91 -19.95 -6.37
CA ILE A 90 -16.14 -18.74 -6.03
C ILE A 90 -15.91 -17.87 -7.28
N GLU A 91 -15.52 -18.49 -8.40
CA GLU A 91 -15.37 -17.83 -9.70
C GLU A 91 -16.66 -17.17 -10.18
N ALA A 92 -17.82 -17.83 -10.01
CA ALA A 92 -19.11 -17.26 -10.33
C ALA A 92 -19.41 -16.01 -9.48
N VAL A 93 -19.18 -16.06 -8.16
CA VAL A 93 -19.41 -14.89 -7.29
C VAL A 93 -18.50 -13.72 -7.69
N LEU A 94 -17.21 -13.98 -7.93
CA LEU A 94 -16.24 -12.96 -8.31
C LEU A 94 -16.53 -12.31 -9.68
N SER A 95 -17.19 -13.04 -10.58
CA SER A 95 -17.58 -12.51 -11.90
C SER A 95 -18.93 -11.81 -11.90
N GLN A 96 -19.85 -12.19 -11.00
CA GLN A 96 -21.21 -11.65 -10.94
C GLN A 96 -21.33 -10.41 -10.04
N ASP A 97 -20.62 -10.39 -8.91
CA ASP A 97 -20.67 -9.28 -7.95
C ASP A 97 -19.47 -8.35 -8.11
N THR A 98 -19.64 -7.29 -8.89
CA THR A 98 -18.60 -6.27 -9.10
C THR A 98 -18.36 -5.38 -7.88
N LEU A 99 -19.25 -5.43 -6.88
CA LEU A 99 -19.17 -4.63 -5.66
C LEU A 99 -18.56 -5.40 -4.49
N LEU A 100 -18.15 -6.66 -4.70
CA LEU A 100 -17.54 -7.51 -3.69
C LEU A 100 -16.35 -6.80 -3.01
N ASP A 101 -16.39 -6.65 -1.70
CA ASP A 101 -15.43 -5.79 -0.99
C ASP A 101 -14.62 -6.53 0.09
N GLU A 102 -15.01 -7.76 0.43
CA GLU A 102 -14.36 -8.54 1.49
C GLU A 102 -14.47 -10.05 1.26
N PHE A 103 -13.38 -10.75 1.61
CA PHE A 103 -13.30 -12.20 1.65
C PHE A 103 -12.82 -12.66 3.03
N ASP A 104 -13.44 -13.69 3.59
CA ASP A 104 -12.91 -14.33 4.80
C ASP A 104 -13.25 -15.83 4.90
N ILE A 105 -12.53 -16.53 5.79
CA ILE A 105 -12.78 -17.93 6.13
C ILE A 105 -13.77 -17.98 7.31
N VAL A 106 -14.93 -18.58 7.09
CA VAL A 106 -15.96 -18.75 8.10
C VAL A 106 -15.70 -20.05 8.85
N PHE A 107 -15.55 -19.97 10.18
CA PHE A 107 -15.41 -21.17 10.99
C PHE A 107 -16.64 -22.06 10.88
N SER A 108 -16.43 -23.35 10.63
CA SER A 108 -17.47 -24.38 10.60
C SER A 108 -17.03 -25.62 11.38
N LEU A 109 -17.99 -26.22 12.08
CA LEU A 109 -17.80 -27.44 12.89
C LEU A 109 -17.68 -28.72 12.06
N GLY A 110 -18.02 -28.68 10.76
CA GLY A 110 -17.93 -29.85 9.89
C GLY A 110 -18.53 -29.64 8.51
N GLU A 111 -18.51 -30.71 7.73
CA GLU A 111 -19.18 -30.75 6.43
C GLU A 111 -20.69 -30.76 6.62
N VAL A 112 -21.37 -29.90 5.88
CA VAL A 112 -22.83 -29.78 5.86
C VAL A 112 -23.26 -30.03 4.41
N ASN A 113 -24.46 -30.58 4.19
CA ASN A 113 -25.00 -30.83 2.84
C ASN A 113 -25.44 -29.54 2.12
N ARG A 114 -24.56 -28.54 2.10
CA ARG A 114 -24.72 -27.24 1.43
C ARG A 114 -23.37 -26.80 0.87
N SER A 115 -23.41 -25.78 0.03
CA SER A 115 -22.19 -25.15 -0.48
C SER A 115 -21.35 -24.56 0.67
N PRO A 116 -20.02 -24.80 0.73
CA PRO A 116 -19.15 -24.09 1.68
C PRO A 116 -18.86 -22.64 1.24
N VAL A 117 -19.24 -22.27 0.01
CA VAL A 117 -19.17 -20.89 -0.50
C VAL A 117 -20.40 -20.14 -0.04
N VAL A 118 -20.21 -19.10 0.76
CA VAL A 118 -21.23 -18.23 1.32
C VAL A 118 -21.08 -16.85 0.69
N HIS A 119 -22.14 -16.32 0.08
CA HIS A 119 -22.15 -14.96 -0.47
C HIS A 119 -23.35 -14.22 0.12
N VAL A 120 -23.07 -13.14 0.84
CA VAL A 120 -24.08 -12.32 1.52
C VAL A 120 -23.75 -10.87 1.25
N GLU A 121 -24.70 -10.14 0.66
CA GLU A 121 -24.50 -8.77 0.17
C GLU A 121 -23.26 -8.71 -0.75
N HIS A 122 -22.20 -8.03 -0.33
CA HIS A 122 -20.94 -7.89 -1.07
C HIS A 122 -19.77 -8.61 -0.38
N LYS A 123 -20.07 -9.64 0.42
CA LYS A 123 -19.10 -10.40 1.22
C LYS A 123 -19.02 -11.85 0.77
N LEU A 124 -17.80 -12.34 0.53
CA LEU A 124 -17.54 -13.73 0.17
C LEU A 124 -16.93 -14.48 1.38
N GLY A 125 -17.68 -15.43 1.92
CA GLY A 125 -17.24 -16.37 2.94
C GLY A 125 -16.89 -17.74 2.35
N LEU A 126 -15.86 -18.38 2.90
CA LEU A 126 -15.56 -19.78 2.63
C LEU A 126 -15.51 -20.57 3.94
N GLU A 127 -16.34 -21.59 4.08
CA GLU A 127 -16.34 -22.42 5.28
C GLU A 127 -15.00 -23.16 5.47
N SER A 128 -14.48 -23.15 6.69
CA SER A 128 -13.12 -23.60 7.02
C SER A 128 -12.85 -25.07 6.73
N TRP A 129 -13.86 -25.93 6.75
CA TRP A 129 -13.71 -27.38 6.60
C TRP A 129 -13.17 -27.77 5.20
N CYS A 130 -13.55 -27.06 4.14
CA CYS A 130 -13.15 -27.43 2.78
C CYS A 130 -11.78 -26.87 2.38
N VAL A 131 -11.27 -25.85 3.09
CA VAL A 131 -10.07 -25.07 2.72
C VAL A 131 -8.87 -25.97 2.45
N LYS A 132 -8.55 -26.89 3.39
CA LYS A 132 -7.39 -27.77 3.25
C LYS A 132 -7.48 -28.69 2.02
N HIS A 133 -8.67 -29.17 1.71
CA HIS A 133 -8.91 -30.13 0.62
C HIS A 133 -8.84 -29.44 -0.74
N VAL A 134 -9.57 -28.33 -0.91
CA VAL A 134 -9.57 -27.57 -2.17
C VAL A 134 -8.19 -26.96 -2.44
N TYR A 135 -7.51 -26.46 -1.40
CA TYR A 135 -6.16 -25.92 -1.54
C TYR A 135 -5.17 -27.01 -1.98
N ALA A 136 -5.18 -28.18 -1.33
CA ALA A 136 -4.32 -29.30 -1.70
C ALA A 136 -4.57 -29.76 -3.15
N TYR A 137 -5.84 -29.86 -3.56
CA TYR A 137 -6.21 -30.19 -4.93
C TYR A 137 -5.69 -29.16 -5.94
N ALA A 138 -5.99 -27.88 -5.75
CA ALA A 138 -5.57 -26.80 -6.66
C ALA A 138 -4.04 -26.68 -6.73
N TYR A 139 -3.37 -26.80 -5.59
CA TYR A 139 -1.91 -26.83 -5.52
C TYR A 139 -1.32 -28.00 -6.32
N ALA A 140 -1.86 -29.21 -6.15
CA ALA A 140 -1.39 -30.40 -6.85
C ALA A 140 -1.56 -30.27 -8.37
N LYS A 141 -2.68 -29.70 -8.86
CA LYS A 141 -2.90 -29.44 -10.28
C LYS A 141 -1.89 -28.41 -10.84
N ILE A 142 -1.66 -27.31 -10.11
CA ILE A 142 -0.68 -26.28 -10.51
C ILE A 142 0.75 -26.84 -10.54
N MET A 143 1.15 -27.62 -9.54
CA MET A 143 2.52 -28.14 -9.47
C MET A 143 2.74 -29.33 -10.42
N GLY A 144 1.74 -30.19 -10.59
CA GLY A 144 1.79 -31.33 -11.51
C GLY A 144 1.88 -30.91 -12.98
N SER A 145 1.21 -29.83 -13.38
CA SER A 145 1.31 -29.30 -14.75
C SER A 145 2.72 -28.80 -15.09
N LYS A 146 3.43 -28.23 -14.12
CA LYS A 146 4.83 -27.80 -14.30
C LYS A 146 5.79 -28.97 -14.53
N GLN A 147 5.59 -30.08 -13.83
CA GLN A 147 6.44 -31.27 -13.95
C GLN A 147 6.23 -31.99 -15.27
N THR A 148 4.99 -32.05 -15.73
CA THR A 148 4.60 -32.76 -16.96
C THR A 148 4.83 -31.94 -18.25
N LYS A 149 5.22 -30.66 -18.14
CA LYS A 149 5.33 -29.69 -19.25
C LYS A 149 4.05 -29.61 -20.10
N ARG A 150 2.91 -30.02 -19.56
CA ARG A 150 1.62 -29.97 -20.24
C ARG A 150 1.12 -28.52 -20.24
N ARG A 151 0.64 -28.04 -21.40
CA ARG A 151 -0.05 -26.76 -21.47
C ARG A 151 -1.45 -26.94 -20.92
N GLU A 152 -1.68 -26.38 -19.74
CA GLU A 152 -3.02 -26.31 -19.15
C GLU A 152 -3.84 -25.19 -19.79
N ASP A 153 -5.15 -25.36 -19.73
CA ASP A 153 -6.13 -24.34 -20.13
C ASP A 153 -5.97 -23.08 -19.26
N PRO A 154 -5.79 -21.88 -19.84
CA PRO A 154 -5.68 -20.62 -19.10
C PRO A 154 -6.79 -20.41 -18.07
N ALA A 155 -8.03 -20.81 -18.39
CA ALA A 155 -9.16 -20.68 -17.47
C ALA A 155 -9.00 -21.57 -16.22
N GLN A 156 -8.42 -22.76 -16.36
CA GLN A 156 -8.15 -23.64 -15.22
C GLN A 156 -7.02 -23.09 -14.34
N VAL A 157 -5.93 -22.61 -14.97
CA VAL A 157 -4.83 -21.95 -14.24
C VAL A 157 -5.34 -20.72 -13.48
N LEU A 158 -6.21 -19.92 -14.11
CA LEU A 158 -6.84 -18.77 -13.47
C LEU A 158 -7.64 -19.19 -12.24
N ARG A 159 -8.53 -20.19 -12.36
CA ARG A 159 -9.36 -20.69 -11.26
C ARG A 159 -8.54 -21.23 -10.11
N TRP A 160 -7.55 -22.09 -10.40
CA TRP A 160 -6.73 -22.70 -9.35
C TRP A 160 -5.88 -21.64 -8.63
N THR A 161 -5.24 -20.73 -9.37
CA THR A 161 -4.44 -19.66 -8.74
C THR A 161 -5.29 -18.69 -7.95
N GLN A 162 -6.52 -18.40 -8.41
CA GLN A 162 -7.48 -17.57 -7.69
C GLN A 162 -7.83 -18.16 -6.33
N PHE A 163 -8.17 -19.45 -6.27
CA PHE A 163 -8.44 -20.10 -4.99
C PHE A 163 -7.20 -20.09 -4.09
N CYS A 164 -6.05 -20.51 -4.61
CA CYS A 164 -4.82 -20.58 -3.83
C CYS A 164 -4.41 -19.23 -3.24
N LEU A 165 -4.56 -18.13 -3.98
CA LEU A 165 -4.18 -16.79 -3.51
C LEU A 165 -5.16 -16.17 -2.51
N LEU A 166 -6.45 -16.56 -2.52
CA LEU A 166 -7.38 -16.18 -1.44
C LEU A 166 -6.93 -16.77 -0.09
N ILE A 167 -6.34 -17.97 -0.12
CA ILE A 167 -5.88 -18.68 1.08
C ILE A 167 -4.46 -18.25 1.48
N ALA A 168 -3.51 -18.37 0.55
CA ALA A 168 -2.07 -18.20 0.73
C ALA A 168 -1.45 -17.27 -0.34
N PRO A 169 -1.66 -15.95 -0.24
CA PRO A 169 -1.10 -14.97 -1.18
C PRO A 169 0.42 -14.81 -1.08
N GLU A 170 1.10 -15.40 -0.11
CA GLU A 170 2.55 -15.32 0.04
C GLU A 170 3.30 -16.18 -0.99
N VAL A 171 2.58 -17.06 -1.71
CA VAL A 171 3.19 -18.00 -2.67
C VAL A 171 3.42 -17.33 -4.02
N THR A 172 4.65 -16.84 -4.24
CA THR A 172 5.09 -16.13 -5.47
C THR A 172 4.80 -16.89 -6.77
N THR A 173 4.84 -18.22 -6.75
CA THR A 173 4.56 -19.05 -7.93
C THR A 173 3.18 -18.74 -8.54
N PHE A 174 2.15 -18.53 -7.73
CA PHE A 174 0.80 -18.27 -8.23
C PHE A 174 0.72 -16.88 -8.88
N TRP A 175 1.33 -15.87 -8.27
CA TRP A 175 1.44 -14.54 -8.88
C TRP A 175 2.16 -14.55 -10.22
N ASN A 176 3.22 -15.35 -10.35
CA ASN A 176 3.95 -15.45 -11.62
C ASN A 176 3.09 -16.07 -12.74
N LEU A 177 2.25 -17.06 -12.42
CA LEU A 177 1.29 -17.60 -13.39
C LEU A 177 0.27 -16.54 -13.80
N ARG A 178 -0.23 -15.73 -12.87
CA ARG A 178 -1.17 -14.64 -13.18
C ARG A 178 -0.54 -13.54 -14.03
N LYS A 179 0.74 -13.24 -13.84
CA LYS A 179 1.50 -12.34 -14.74
C LYS A 179 1.55 -12.85 -16.17
N VAL A 180 1.69 -14.17 -16.37
CA VAL A 180 1.64 -14.79 -17.69
C VAL A 180 0.24 -14.63 -18.30
N LEU A 181 -0.82 -14.92 -17.54
CA LEU A 181 -2.21 -14.74 -17.99
C LEU A 181 -2.51 -13.27 -18.37
N LEU A 182 -2.07 -12.31 -17.57
CA LEU A 182 -2.18 -10.87 -17.87
C LEU A 182 -1.42 -10.51 -19.16
N GLY A 183 -0.20 -11.04 -19.33
CA GLY A 183 0.62 -10.78 -20.51
C GLY A 183 0.07 -11.40 -21.80
N GLN A 184 -0.70 -12.48 -21.69
CA GLN A 184 -1.35 -13.17 -22.81
C GLN A 184 -2.75 -12.62 -23.13
N GLY A 185 -3.31 -11.76 -22.26
CA GLY A 185 -4.67 -11.25 -22.40
C GLY A 185 -5.77 -12.18 -21.87
N ASP A 186 -5.40 -13.30 -21.25
CA ASP A 186 -6.32 -14.27 -20.64
C ASP A 186 -6.91 -13.78 -19.31
N LEU A 187 -6.38 -12.68 -18.75
CA LEU A 187 -6.85 -12.05 -17.52
C LEU A 187 -6.91 -10.52 -17.70
N SER A 188 -8.05 -9.92 -17.37
CA SER A 188 -8.24 -8.47 -17.38
C SER A 188 -7.56 -7.80 -16.18
N ALA A 189 -6.90 -6.66 -16.42
CA ALA A 189 -6.28 -5.85 -15.37
C ALA A 189 -7.29 -5.39 -14.31
N ASN A 190 -8.50 -4.99 -14.71
CA ASN A 190 -9.52 -4.50 -13.77
C ASN A 190 -9.99 -5.61 -12.83
N LEU A 191 -10.20 -6.82 -13.36
CA LEU A 191 -10.57 -7.99 -12.56
C LEU A 191 -9.44 -8.35 -11.58
N GLU A 192 -8.18 -8.27 -12.01
CA GLU A 192 -7.05 -8.56 -11.14
C GLU A 192 -6.84 -7.50 -10.04
N LEU A 193 -7.05 -6.22 -10.35
CA LEU A 193 -7.01 -5.15 -9.34
C LEU A 193 -8.11 -5.31 -8.29
N HIS A 194 -9.29 -5.77 -8.69
CA HIS A 194 -10.37 -6.08 -7.77
C HIS A 194 -10.04 -7.32 -6.92
N PHE A 195 -9.56 -8.39 -7.54
CA PHE A 195 -9.15 -9.62 -6.87
C PHE A 195 -8.06 -9.39 -5.81
N THR A 196 -7.02 -8.62 -6.15
CA THR A 196 -5.94 -8.27 -5.22
C THR A 196 -6.43 -7.42 -4.03
N ARG A 197 -7.46 -6.58 -4.23
CA ARG A 197 -8.10 -5.84 -3.13
C ARG A 197 -8.81 -6.79 -2.16
N LEU A 198 -9.50 -7.82 -2.67
CA LEU A 198 -10.14 -8.83 -1.83
C LEU A 198 -9.12 -9.60 -0.99
N ILE A 199 -7.95 -9.93 -1.55
CA ILE A 199 -6.87 -10.56 -0.78
C ILE A 199 -6.42 -9.65 0.37
N LEU A 200 -6.23 -8.35 0.10
CA LEU A 200 -5.86 -7.37 1.14
C LEU A 200 -6.96 -7.17 2.20
N SER A 201 -8.22 -7.50 1.90
CA SER A 201 -9.31 -7.40 2.88
C SER A 201 -9.11 -8.34 4.07
N ARG A 202 -8.52 -9.52 3.80
CA ARG A 202 -8.15 -10.56 4.77
C ARG A 202 -6.71 -10.43 5.26
N LYS A 203 -5.77 -10.11 4.36
CA LYS A 203 -4.34 -10.03 4.62
C LYS A 203 -3.78 -8.64 4.26
N PRO A 204 -4.10 -7.59 5.05
CA PRO A 204 -3.80 -6.19 4.71
C PRO A 204 -2.29 -5.87 4.65
N LYS A 205 -1.44 -6.72 5.22
CA LYS A 205 0.02 -6.59 5.23
C LYS A 205 0.73 -7.44 4.16
N CYS A 206 0.00 -8.10 3.25
CA CYS A 206 0.62 -8.96 2.24
C CYS A 206 1.45 -8.14 1.25
N MET A 207 2.78 -8.26 1.35
CA MET A 207 3.73 -7.54 0.51
C MET A 207 3.62 -7.96 -0.96
N GLU A 208 3.36 -9.23 -1.22
CA GLU A 208 3.28 -9.83 -2.55
C GLU A 208 2.16 -9.17 -3.37
N VAL A 209 1.04 -8.81 -2.72
CA VAL A 209 -0.04 -8.07 -3.39
C VAL A 209 0.44 -6.69 -3.85
N PHE A 210 1.09 -5.92 -2.97
CA PHE A 210 1.61 -4.60 -3.34
C PHE A 210 2.66 -4.71 -4.47
N GLN A 211 3.55 -5.70 -4.39
CA GLN A 211 4.53 -5.96 -5.46
C GLN A 211 3.86 -6.37 -6.78
N HIS A 212 2.79 -7.15 -6.72
CA HIS A 212 2.01 -7.51 -7.89
C HIS A 212 1.35 -6.27 -8.52
N ARG A 213 0.76 -5.39 -7.72
CA ARG A 213 0.15 -4.13 -8.21
C ARG A 213 1.19 -3.19 -8.84
N LYS A 214 2.40 -3.08 -8.26
CA LYS A 214 3.53 -2.36 -8.89
C LYS A 214 3.92 -2.97 -10.25
N TRP A 215 3.96 -4.30 -10.31
CA TRP A 215 4.23 -5.00 -11.57
C TRP A 215 3.14 -4.73 -12.62
N MET A 216 1.86 -4.77 -12.23
CA MET A 216 0.73 -4.47 -13.11
C MET A 216 0.79 -3.03 -13.63
N PHE A 217 1.11 -2.08 -12.75
CA PHE A 217 1.32 -0.70 -13.16
C PHE A 217 2.37 -0.62 -14.26
N LYS A 218 3.56 -1.17 -14.01
CA LYS A 218 4.69 -1.10 -14.96
C LYS A 218 4.43 -1.89 -16.25
N ASN A 219 3.74 -3.03 -16.19
CA ASN A 219 3.69 -3.98 -17.31
C ASN A 219 2.36 -4.05 -18.04
N VAL A 220 1.31 -3.47 -17.49
CA VAL A 220 -0.04 -3.53 -18.08
C VAL A 220 -0.59 -2.11 -18.24
N ILE A 221 -0.54 -1.30 -17.20
CA ILE A 221 -1.18 0.03 -17.20
C ILE A 221 -0.32 1.08 -17.90
N ALA A 222 0.94 1.25 -17.47
CA ALA A 222 1.87 2.24 -18.02
C ALA A 222 2.50 1.80 -19.35
N LYS A 223 2.34 0.52 -19.75
CA LYS A 223 2.84 -0.01 -21.03
C LYS A 223 1.97 0.30 -22.24
N VAL A 224 0.80 0.94 -22.06
CA VAL A 224 -0.07 1.37 -23.17
C VAL A 224 0.50 2.63 -23.83
N ILE A 225 1.77 2.59 -24.23
CA ILE A 225 2.32 3.43 -25.28
C ILE A 225 2.26 2.55 -26.53
N PRO A 226 1.45 2.87 -27.55
CA PRO A 226 1.66 2.26 -28.85
C PRO A 226 3.08 2.61 -29.25
N GLN A 227 3.98 1.61 -29.24
CA GLN A 227 5.20 1.72 -30.02
C GLN A 227 4.73 2.04 -31.43
N GLN A 228 5.08 3.25 -31.90
CA GLN A 228 4.95 3.58 -33.31
C GLN A 228 5.50 2.39 -34.08
N ALA A 229 4.64 1.83 -34.94
CA ALA A 229 5.10 0.93 -35.96
C ALA A 229 6.17 1.69 -36.75
N ASN A 230 7.44 1.41 -36.46
CA ASN A 230 8.54 1.70 -37.36
C ASN A 230 8.38 0.77 -38.57
N GLY A 231 7.32 1.02 -39.35
CA GLY A 231 7.26 0.62 -40.74
C GLY A 231 8.08 1.63 -41.54
N PRO A 232 8.91 1.20 -42.49
CA PRO A 232 9.82 2.06 -43.23
C PRO A 232 9.09 2.79 -44.37
N ASN A 233 8.00 3.51 -44.07
CA ASN A 233 7.34 4.38 -45.04
C ASN A 233 7.05 5.72 -44.38
N GLY A 234 7.89 6.71 -44.71
CA GLY A 234 7.68 8.10 -44.34
C GLY A 234 6.34 8.58 -44.87
N ILE A 235 5.45 8.91 -43.94
CA ILE A 235 4.28 9.76 -44.18
C ILE A 235 4.27 10.77 -43.03
N ASP A 236 4.11 12.04 -43.40
CA ASP A 236 4.37 13.24 -42.62
C ASP A 236 3.80 13.26 -41.17
N PRO A 237 4.50 13.89 -40.21
CA PRO A 237 4.16 13.83 -38.79
C PRO A 237 3.05 14.80 -38.30
N GLU A 238 2.25 15.45 -39.15
CA GLU A 238 1.36 16.54 -38.67
C GLU A 238 -0.04 16.14 -38.16
N HIS A 239 -0.47 14.87 -38.24
CA HIS A 239 -1.82 14.47 -37.77
C HIS A 239 -1.87 13.18 -36.94
N HIS A 240 -0.89 12.94 -36.06
CA HIS A 240 -1.04 11.93 -35.01
C HIS A 240 -1.85 12.48 -33.83
N ASN A 241 -3.11 12.04 -33.80
CA ASN A 241 -4.20 12.34 -32.89
C ASN A 241 -3.81 12.47 -31.39
N GLY A 242 -3.80 13.70 -30.86
CA GLY A 242 -3.51 14.01 -29.45
C GLY A 242 -4.47 13.36 -28.42
N ASN A 243 -5.57 12.76 -28.88
CA ASN A 243 -6.51 12.03 -28.02
C ASN A 243 -5.90 10.79 -27.34
N GLY A 244 -4.92 10.11 -27.97
CA GLY A 244 -4.32 8.90 -27.41
C GLY A 244 -3.44 9.17 -26.19
N VAL A 245 -2.67 10.26 -26.21
CA VAL A 245 -1.77 10.65 -25.11
C VAL A 245 -2.55 11.14 -23.90
N VAL A 246 -3.59 11.95 -24.13
CA VAL A 246 -4.45 12.47 -23.04
C VAL A 246 -5.19 11.34 -22.33
N PHE A 247 -5.75 10.38 -23.08
CA PHE A 247 -6.46 9.24 -22.52
C PHE A 247 -5.53 8.33 -21.68
N HIS A 248 -4.28 8.14 -22.10
CA HIS A 248 -3.30 7.36 -21.35
C HIS A 248 -2.92 8.01 -20.01
N SER A 249 -2.71 9.33 -20.01
CA SER A 249 -2.42 10.09 -18.79
C SER A 249 -3.57 10.00 -17.78
N GLU A 250 -4.82 10.11 -18.24
CA GLU A 250 -6.02 9.96 -17.38
C GLU A 250 -6.14 8.56 -16.78
N GLN A 251 -5.80 7.51 -17.54
CA GLN A 251 -5.81 6.14 -17.03
C GLN A 251 -4.77 5.92 -15.93
N ILE A 252 -3.55 6.45 -16.11
CA ILE A 252 -2.49 6.40 -15.10
C ILE A 252 -2.94 7.16 -13.85
N GLU A 253 -3.43 8.39 -14.03
CA GLU A 253 -3.91 9.23 -12.93
C GLU A 253 -5.00 8.53 -12.12
N ARG A 254 -6.02 7.97 -12.79
CA ARG A 254 -7.10 7.21 -12.14
C ARG A 254 -6.57 6.02 -11.36
N PHE A 255 -5.61 5.27 -11.92
CA PHE A 255 -5.00 4.15 -11.21
C PHE A 255 -4.26 4.63 -9.96
N LEU A 256 -3.42 5.66 -10.07
CA LEU A 256 -2.61 6.14 -8.94
C LEU A 256 -3.48 6.70 -7.80
N PHE A 257 -4.57 7.41 -8.11
CA PHE A 257 -5.53 7.82 -7.09
C PHE A 257 -6.21 6.63 -6.41
N ALA A 258 -6.63 5.62 -7.17
CA ALA A 258 -7.19 4.40 -6.59
C ALA A 258 -6.18 3.65 -5.70
N GLU A 259 -4.89 3.72 -6.00
CA GLU A 259 -3.84 3.17 -5.12
C GLU A 259 -3.67 3.97 -3.83
N LEU A 260 -3.79 5.31 -3.85
CA LEU A 260 -3.80 6.11 -2.62
C LEU A 260 -4.97 5.70 -1.70
N ASP A 261 -6.16 5.52 -2.27
CA ASP A 261 -7.34 5.07 -1.52
C ASP A 261 -7.16 3.66 -0.96
N LEU A 262 -6.57 2.74 -1.75
CA LEU A 262 -6.22 1.40 -1.29
C LEU A 262 -5.25 1.44 -0.11
N CYS A 263 -4.22 2.29 -0.18
CA CYS A 263 -3.25 2.45 0.90
C CYS A 263 -3.89 2.94 2.20
N THR A 264 -4.75 3.96 2.12
CA THR A 264 -5.54 4.45 3.27
C THR A 264 -6.38 3.32 3.86
N TRP A 265 -7.12 2.60 3.02
CA TRP A 265 -7.98 1.51 3.44
C TRP A 265 -7.19 0.36 4.11
N ALA A 266 -6.03 -0.02 3.55
CA ALA A 266 -5.18 -1.07 4.12
C ALA A 266 -4.47 -0.63 5.41
N ALA A 267 -4.12 0.66 5.55
CA ALA A 267 -3.56 1.22 6.78
C ALA A 267 -4.61 1.22 7.92
N ASN A 268 -5.87 1.54 7.61
CA ASN A 268 -6.96 1.51 8.59
C ASN A 268 -7.29 0.09 9.11
N LYS A 269 -6.97 -0.96 8.33
CA LYS A 269 -7.19 -2.36 8.75
C LYS A 269 -6.09 -2.89 9.68
N HIS A 270 -4.89 -2.33 9.68
CA HIS A 270 -3.79 -2.81 10.51
C HIS A 270 -2.84 -1.68 10.93
N GLN A 271 -2.66 -1.52 12.24
CA GLN A 271 -1.72 -0.56 12.83
C GLN A 271 -0.28 -0.79 12.32
N ASN A 272 0.44 0.27 11.97
CA ASN A 272 1.80 0.26 11.44
C ASN A 272 1.94 -0.66 10.23
N ASN A 273 1.01 -0.55 9.28
CA ASN A 273 1.10 -1.25 8.00
C ASN A 273 2.19 -0.63 7.10
N TYR A 274 3.44 -0.95 7.41
CA TYR A 274 4.61 -0.47 6.68
C TYR A 274 4.52 -0.75 5.17
N HIS A 275 3.99 -1.92 4.77
CA HIS A 275 3.87 -2.28 3.35
C HIS A 275 2.90 -1.34 2.60
N SER A 276 1.78 -0.98 3.23
CA SER A 276 0.83 -0.01 2.67
C SER A 276 1.46 1.37 2.51
N TRP A 277 2.10 1.88 3.56
CA TRP A 277 2.76 3.20 3.52
C TRP A 277 3.94 3.24 2.54
N ASN A 278 4.72 2.17 2.45
CA ASN A 278 5.80 2.04 1.46
C ASN A 278 5.26 1.92 0.02
N HIS A 279 4.08 1.33 -0.16
CA HIS A 279 3.39 1.36 -1.45
C HIS A 279 2.90 2.78 -1.77
N ARG A 280 2.33 3.50 -0.79
CA ARG A 280 1.91 4.90 -0.93
C ARG A 280 3.06 5.83 -1.32
N LEU A 281 4.25 5.66 -0.73
CA LEU A 281 5.48 6.36 -1.15
C LEU A 281 5.79 6.12 -2.62
N TRP A 282 5.74 4.86 -3.06
CA TRP A 282 5.96 4.51 -4.46
C TRP A 282 4.91 5.13 -5.39
N VAL A 283 3.64 5.24 -4.97
CA VAL A 283 2.57 5.92 -5.72
C VAL A 283 2.92 7.40 -5.92
N ILE A 284 3.38 8.10 -4.88
CA ILE A 284 3.84 9.51 -5.00
C ILE A 284 4.97 9.65 -6.01
N GLN A 285 5.93 8.72 -6.01
CA GLN A 285 7.00 8.72 -7.03
C GLN A 285 6.46 8.55 -8.46
N GLN A 286 5.38 7.77 -8.62
CA GLN A 286 4.74 7.62 -9.94
C GLN A 286 3.99 8.90 -10.35
N PHE A 287 3.33 9.58 -9.42
CA PHE A 287 2.75 10.90 -9.70
C PHE A 287 3.82 11.89 -10.18
N ALA A 288 4.99 11.92 -9.53
CA ALA A 288 6.11 12.75 -9.97
C ALA A 288 6.60 12.43 -11.39
N THR A 289 6.50 11.18 -11.79
CA THR A 289 6.99 10.70 -13.09
C THR A 289 5.98 10.91 -14.22
N TYR A 290 4.69 10.70 -13.96
CA TYR A 290 3.68 10.54 -15.02
C TYR A 290 2.57 11.59 -15.04
N VAL A 291 2.35 12.34 -13.96
CA VAL A 291 1.17 13.23 -13.83
C VAL A 291 1.57 14.62 -13.36
N GLY A 292 2.21 14.73 -12.20
CA GLY A 292 2.53 15.98 -11.52
C GLY A 292 2.29 15.86 -10.01
N LEU A 293 3.14 16.52 -9.21
CA LEU A 293 3.07 16.42 -7.75
C LEU A 293 2.28 17.55 -7.07
N VAL A 294 2.13 18.73 -7.67
CA VAL A 294 1.66 19.94 -6.95
C VAL A 294 0.28 19.72 -6.31
N ASP A 295 -0.71 19.35 -7.12
CA ASP A 295 -2.08 19.13 -6.63
C ASP A 295 -2.17 17.92 -5.69
N VAL A 296 -1.40 16.87 -5.96
CA VAL A 296 -1.37 15.65 -5.14
C VAL A 296 -0.73 15.93 -3.79
N CYS A 297 0.38 16.67 -3.74
CA CYS A 297 1.03 17.07 -2.50
C CYS A 297 0.11 17.94 -1.65
N ARG A 298 -0.67 18.84 -2.26
CA ARG A 298 -1.68 19.65 -1.55
C ARG A 298 -2.70 18.75 -0.88
N ALA A 299 -3.31 17.83 -1.63
CA ALA A 299 -4.33 16.92 -1.12
C ALA A 299 -3.78 15.96 -0.05
N GLU A 300 -2.61 15.37 -0.30
CA GLU A 300 -1.99 14.39 0.61
C GLU A 300 -1.45 15.04 1.89
N TYR A 301 -1.03 16.30 1.83
CA TYR A 301 -0.59 17.04 3.01
C TYR A 301 -1.78 17.22 3.97
N GLU A 302 -2.92 17.67 3.45
CA GLU A 302 -4.15 17.83 4.23
C GLU A 302 -4.66 16.48 4.77
N GLU A 303 -4.69 15.44 3.93
CA GLU A 303 -5.14 14.11 4.31
C GLU A 303 -4.23 13.48 5.38
N SER A 304 -2.91 13.62 5.24
CA SER A 304 -1.94 13.08 6.21
C SER A 304 -2.11 13.72 7.58
N HIS A 305 -2.34 15.03 7.65
CA HIS A 305 -2.60 15.74 8.91
C HIS A 305 -3.86 15.21 9.59
N LYS A 306 -4.97 15.09 8.84
CA LYS A 306 -6.23 14.53 9.35
C LYS A 306 -6.01 13.11 9.87
N TRP A 307 -5.34 12.27 9.09
CA TRP A 307 -5.13 10.88 9.45
C TRP A 307 -4.23 10.71 10.69
N ILE A 308 -3.12 11.46 10.76
CA ILE A 308 -2.18 11.41 11.90
C ILE A 308 -2.83 11.88 13.19
N SER A 309 -3.72 12.88 13.13
CA SER A 309 -4.41 13.41 14.32
C SER A 309 -5.20 12.36 15.10
N VAL A 310 -5.61 11.27 14.44
CA VAL A 310 -6.33 10.14 15.07
C VAL A 310 -5.51 8.84 15.11
N HIS A 311 -4.26 8.88 14.65
CA HIS A 311 -3.34 7.73 14.61
C HIS A 311 -1.91 8.10 15.07
N VAL A 312 -1.80 8.77 16.22
CA VAL A 312 -0.54 9.34 16.74
C VAL A 312 0.61 8.33 17.00
N SER A 313 0.32 7.03 17.11
CA SER A 313 1.34 5.96 17.26
C SER A 313 1.90 5.42 15.94
N GLU A 314 1.54 5.98 14.79
CA GLU A 314 1.89 5.43 13.48
C GLU A 314 3.21 5.98 12.95
N HIS A 315 4.31 5.27 13.23
CA HIS A 315 5.63 5.61 12.70
C HIS A 315 5.64 5.64 11.17
N SER A 316 4.93 4.69 10.52
CA SER A 316 4.90 4.60 9.06
C SER A 316 4.14 5.76 8.41
N GLY A 317 3.03 6.21 9.02
CA GLY A 317 2.28 7.38 8.55
C GLY A 317 3.05 8.69 8.74
N LEU A 318 3.72 8.85 9.89
CA LEU A 318 4.58 10.00 10.13
C LEU A 318 5.79 10.01 9.21
N HIS A 319 6.40 8.86 8.91
CA HIS A 319 7.48 8.77 7.92
C HIS A 319 7.00 9.16 6.50
N TYR A 320 5.77 8.79 6.14
CA TYR A 320 5.17 9.24 4.89
C TYR A 320 5.01 10.77 4.85
N LEU A 321 4.54 11.39 5.94
CA LEU A 321 4.47 12.85 6.05
C LEU A 321 5.86 13.50 5.92
N GLN A 322 6.90 12.92 6.53
CA GLN A 322 8.28 13.41 6.37
C GLN A 322 8.73 13.42 4.90
N TYR A 323 8.49 12.33 4.18
CA TYR A 323 8.78 12.25 2.74
C TYR A 323 7.98 13.27 1.93
N LEU A 324 6.72 13.50 2.31
CA LEU A 324 5.87 14.48 1.65
C LEU A 324 6.38 15.91 1.87
N LEU A 325 6.80 16.25 3.09
CA LEU A 325 7.42 17.55 3.39
C LEU A 325 8.70 17.76 2.58
N ASP A 326 9.58 16.76 2.52
CA ASP A 326 10.79 16.82 1.69
C ASP A 326 10.43 16.99 0.20
N SER A 327 9.38 16.33 -0.28
CA SER A 327 8.90 16.47 -1.66
C SER A 327 8.39 17.89 -1.97
N ILE A 328 7.63 18.48 -1.05
CA ILE A 328 7.15 19.88 -1.16
C ILE A 328 8.34 20.84 -1.22
N VAL A 329 9.35 20.65 -0.37
CA VAL A 329 10.56 21.47 -0.37
C VAL A 329 11.33 21.33 -1.69
N SER A 330 11.47 20.12 -2.22
CA SER A 330 12.10 19.89 -3.53
C SER A 330 11.36 20.60 -4.65
N LEU A 331 10.02 20.62 -4.66
CA LEU A 331 9.24 21.36 -5.66
C LEU A 331 9.54 22.86 -5.66
N VAL A 332 9.71 23.46 -4.48
CA VAL A 332 10.10 24.88 -4.35
C VAL A 332 11.54 25.10 -4.80
N ASN A 333 12.47 24.25 -4.36
CA ASN A 333 13.88 24.37 -4.72
C ASN A 333 14.12 24.20 -6.23
N GLU A 334 13.36 23.33 -6.88
CA GLU A 334 13.39 23.12 -8.33
C GLU A 334 12.60 24.18 -9.11
N SER A 335 12.06 25.22 -8.44
CA SER A 335 11.23 26.28 -9.05
C SER A 335 10.00 25.76 -9.81
N LYS A 336 9.50 24.57 -9.43
CA LYS A 336 8.23 24.01 -9.97
C LYS A 336 7.01 24.67 -9.33
N VAL A 337 7.22 25.29 -8.18
CA VAL A 337 6.25 26.06 -7.40
C VAL A 337 6.98 27.32 -6.93
N GLU A 338 6.40 28.50 -7.14
CA GLU A 338 7.04 29.77 -6.76
C GLU A 338 7.06 29.91 -5.24
N ASN A 339 6.01 29.43 -4.57
CA ASN A 339 5.84 29.59 -3.14
C ASN A 339 5.15 28.40 -2.48
N VAL A 340 5.59 28.03 -1.26
CA VAL A 340 4.97 26.96 -0.45
C VAL A 340 3.45 27.14 -0.31
N SER A 341 2.95 28.38 -0.36
CA SER A 341 1.52 28.71 -0.22
C SER A 341 0.63 28.13 -1.32
N GLU A 342 1.20 27.76 -2.46
CA GLU A 342 0.48 27.04 -3.51
C GLU A 342 0.13 25.61 -3.06
N ILE A 343 0.90 25.01 -2.16
CA ILE A 343 0.63 23.66 -1.64
C ILE A 343 0.01 23.73 -0.24
N VAL A 344 0.56 24.57 0.64
CA VAL A 344 0.15 24.69 2.04
C VAL A 344 -0.38 26.11 2.28
N PRO A 345 -1.71 26.31 2.34
CA PRO A 345 -2.30 27.64 2.50
C PRO A 345 -1.71 28.40 3.70
N TYR A 346 -1.50 29.71 3.50
CA TYR A 346 -0.96 30.65 4.51
C TYR A 346 0.50 30.42 4.93
N VAL A 347 1.21 29.45 4.34
CA VAL A 347 2.62 29.21 4.59
C VAL A 347 3.45 29.72 3.41
N ASN A 348 4.26 30.75 3.63
CA ASN A 348 4.95 31.45 2.53
C ASN A 348 6.45 31.17 2.40
N SER A 349 7.02 30.30 3.23
CA SER A 349 8.43 29.91 3.15
C SER A 349 8.64 28.49 3.69
N VAL A 350 9.74 27.87 3.28
CA VAL A 350 10.13 26.54 3.79
C VAL A 350 10.38 26.56 5.30
N THR A 351 10.95 27.65 5.84
CA THR A 351 11.10 27.81 7.30
C THR A 351 9.76 27.80 8.01
N LYS A 352 8.76 28.53 7.49
CA LYS A 352 7.41 28.57 8.08
C LYS A 352 6.67 27.24 7.95
N LEU A 353 6.95 26.45 6.92
CA LEU A 353 6.42 25.09 6.79
C LEU A 353 6.84 24.26 7.99
N TYR A 354 8.15 24.16 8.26
CA TYR A 354 8.63 23.37 9.41
C TYR A 354 8.22 23.94 10.77
N GLN A 355 8.05 25.27 10.90
CA GLN A 355 7.47 25.87 12.11
C GLN A 355 6.02 25.40 12.34
N ARG A 356 5.19 25.45 11.29
CA ARG A 356 3.81 24.96 11.35
C ARG A 356 3.74 23.47 11.70
N GLU A 357 4.62 22.65 11.14
CA GLU A 357 4.69 21.22 11.47
C GLU A 357 5.12 20.99 12.93
N LEU A 358 6.04 21.80 13.46
CA LEU A 358 6.45 21.72 14.87
C LEU A 358 5.33 22.13 15.82
N ASP A 359 4.50 23.10 15.43
CA ASP A 359 3.29 23.50 16.16
C ASP A 359 2.27 22.34 16.16
N PHE A 360 1.93 21.79 14.99
CA PHE A 360 1.05 20.62 14.88
C PHE A 360 1.57 19.43 15.71
N ASN A 361 2.86 19.13 15.62
CA ASN A 361 3.48 18.06 16.40
C ASN A 361 3.47 18.34 17.91
N ARG A 362 3.67 19.60 18.32
CA ARG A 362 3.57 20.00 19.75
C ARG A 362 2.15 19.74 20.24
N ASP A 363 1.14 20.21 19.53
CA ASP A 363 -0.26 20.09 19.93
C ASP A 363 -0.63 18.59 20.11
N LEU A 364 -0.15 17.71 19.23
CA LEU A 364 -0.33 16.26 19.37
C LEU A 364 0.42 15.66 20.56
N ILE A 365 1.64 16.12 20.88
CA ILE A 365 2.40 15.62 22.04
C ILE A 365 1.74 16.06 23.34
N GLU A 366 1.23 17.29 23.40
CA GLU A 366 0.52 17.83 24.57
C GLU A 366 -0.83 17.16 24.78
N GLU A 367 -1.55 16.82 23.70
CA GLU A 367 -2.83 16.10 23.80
C GLU A 367 -2.64 14.59 24.05
N TYR A 368 -1.60 13.99 23.46
CA TYR A 368 -1.32 12.56 23.51
C TYR A 368 0.11 12.29 24.01
N GLU A 369 0.24 12.20 25.33
CA GLU A 369 1.51 11.89 26.01
C GLU A 369 2.02 10.46 25.69
N ASP A 370 3.34 10.26 25.77
CA ASP A 370 4.04 8.96 25.64
C ASP A 370 4.03 8.27 24.26
N HIS A 371 3.77 9.00 23.18
CA HIS A 371 3.84 8.45 21.81
C HIS A 371 5.21 8.66 21.16
N GLU A 372 6.11 7.67 21.26
CA GLU A 372 7.48 7.71 20.69
C GLU A 372 7.50 8.17 19.22
N ALA A 373 6.53 7.73 18.41
CA ALA A 373 6.41 8.11 17.00
C ALA A 373 6.39 9.64 16.80
N LEU A 374 5.67 10.37 17.67
CA LEU A 374 5.61 11.84 17.62
C LEU A 374 6.96 12.48 17.95
N PHE A 375 7.71 11.92 18.91
CA PHE A 375 9.05 12.40 19.25
C PHE A 375 10.07 12.11 18.15
N CYS A 376 9.99 10.93 17.51
CA CYS A 376 10.79 10.60 16.33
C CYS A 376 10.52 11.60 15.20
N HIS A 377 9.25 11.92 14.94
CA HIS A 377 8.88 12.91 13.93
C HIS A 377 9.37 14.31 14.31
N ARG A 378 9.25 14.72 15.58
CA ARG A 378 9.78 15.99 16.09
C ARG A 378 11.27 16.12 15.83
N ARG A 379 12.04 15.05 16.05
CA ARG A 379 13.49 15.02 15.79
C ARG A 379 13.80 15.27 14.32
N PHE A 380 13.03 14.67 13.40
CA PHE A 380 13.16 14.95 11.97
C PHE A 380 12.89 16.44 11.67
N LEU A 381 11.79 16.99 12.17
CA LEU A 381 11.41 18.40 11.94
C LEU A 381 12.48 19.37 12.44
N LEU A 382 12.99 19.14 13.66
CA LEU A 382 14.06 19.96 14.25
C LEU A 382 15.36 19.86 13.45
N THR A 383 15.69 18.68 12.93
CA THR A 383 16.88 18.47 12.09
C THR A 383 16.76 19.29 10.80
N ARG A 384 15.61 19.20 10.10
CA ARG A 384 15.37 19.97 8.88
C ARG A 384 15.37 21.49 9.14
N LEU A 385 14.75 21.95 10.21
CA LEU A 385 14.74 23.36 10.56
C LEU A 385 16.15 23.88 10.89
N ARG A 386 16.94 23.10 11.65
CA ARG A 386 18.35 23.43 11.93
C ARG A 386 19.15 23.56 10.64
N ASP A 387 19.04 22.59 9.73
CA ASP A 387 19.81 22.58 8.50
C ASP A 387 19.49 23.82 7.65
N LEU A 388 18.22 24.25 7.60
CA LEU A 388 17.82 25.49 6.92
C LEU A 388 18.41 26.76 7.57
N LEU A 389 18.42 26.82 8.89
CA LEU A 389 18.97 27.97 9.63
C LEU A 389 20.49 28.05 9.47
N CYS A 390 21.18 26.91 9.52
CA CYS A 390 22.64 26.82 9.39
C CYS A 390 23.12 27.04 7.95
N SER A 391 22.29 26.74 6.95
CA SER A 391 22.60 26.93 5.53
C SER A 391 22.39 28.37 5.05
N SER A 392 21.78 29.24 5.87
CA SER A 392 21.75 30.68 5.61
C SER A 392 23.18 31.23 5.79
N PRO A 393 23.73 32.00 4.83
CA PRO A 393 25.08 32.54 4.97
C PRO A 393 25.13 33.34 6.26
N GLN A 394 26.07 32.98 7.15
CA GLN A 394 26.37 33.76 8.34
C GLN A 394 26.51 35.22 7.88
N ARG A 395 25.68 36.12 8.44
CA ARG A 395 26.00 37.55 8.38
C ARG A 395 27.43 37.65 8.89
N THR A 396 28.33 38.13 8.06
CA THR A 396 29.71 38.43 8.45
C THR A 396 29.64 39.28 9.71
N CYS A 397 29.95 38.70 10.87
CA CYS A 397 30.16 39.50 12.07
C CYS A 397 31.23 40.52 11.71
N SER A 398 30.89 41.80 11.80
CA SER A 398 31.87 42.87 11.67
C SER A 398 33.03 42.57 12.62
N PRO A 399 34.30 42.73 12.18
CA PRO A 399 35.43 42.48 13.05
C PRO A 399 35.30 43.35 14.31
N PRO A 400 35.66 42.82 15.50
CA PRO A 400 35.62 43.60 16.72
C PRO A 400 36.46 44.88 16.54
N PRO A 401 36.01 46.03 17.09
CA PRO A 401 36.73 47.28 16.95
C PRO A 401 38.16 47.12 17.46
N PRO A 402 39.16 47.73 16.78
CA PRO A 402 40.55 47.56 17.14
C PRO A 402 40.80 48.04 18.57
N ALA A 403 41.50 47.21 19.35
CA ALA A 403 41.86 47.52 20.72
C ALA A 403 42.61 48.86 20.78
N LEU A 404 42.09 49.79 21.60
CA LEU A 404 42.75 51.05 21.92
C LEU A 404 44.16 50.74 22.45
N LYS A 405 45.18 51.09 21.66
CA LYS A 405 46.58 51.04 22.10
C LYS A 405 46.70 51.98 23.30
N ARG A 406 47.02 51.43 24.48
CA ARG A 406 47.44 52.23 25.63
C ARG A 406 48.73 52.96 25.24
N SER A 407 48.68 54.28 25.30
CA SER A 407 49.86 55.13 25.17
C SER A 407 50.86 54.76 26.27
N PRO A 408 52.15 54.56 25.95
CA PRO A 408 53.17 54.42 26.98
C PRO A 408 53.36 55.78 27.66
N GLY A 409 53.20 55.80 28.98
CA GLY A 409 53.58 56.90 29.86
C GLY A 409 55.02 56.77 30.33
#